data_AF-A0A820MJK2-F1
#
_entry.id   AF-A0A820MJK2-F1
#
_cell.length_a   1.000
_cell.length_b   1.000
_cell.length_c   1.000
_cell.angle_alpha   90.00
_cell.angle_beta   90.00
_cell.angle_gamma   90.00
#
_symmetry.space_group_name_H-M   'P 1'
#
loop_
_entity.id
_entity.type
_entity.pdbx_description
1 polymer ?
#
loop_
_entity_poly.entity_id
_entity_poly.type
_entity_poly.pdbx_seq_one_letter_code
_entity_poly.pdbx_strand_id
1 'polypeptide(L)'
;MRCSIVCGEYHRIIIEHMDTSPDESPEIDIEKLLPSIITSTHPYFIASTLIISFVYLLFSIFSPMSLTMPICLTLALYIFINYIVHSTFFTSCLVITLKRVSSRRHCLCCCRLPKDNYTKQNRKSKSLNVFRNQIYSLLKIDSMWKKLFASIFCLLLVVFIILSLWFGLSIDTSLFEDKYLPREFYSLRSHMQSQVDDFEMGPVIMFTIPEAIDYNNAYTQEAMRNLLEQCVSETRTNTFKLLWLTNENITYITTGRENLTFRITPFSKNDLIVSEGENFSTIQASRFYCQYKSIKGDREDIRTMNAMYTYAKQSLIPSIFPYSLLFPSYESLGQLRIDICVLILALILCCFIITFIAFISLKNSLLIVAHFLALSAGTLMCLYLFQNLTYNFVAGPWLYLVPILYVDTLIHVCYSRTDSKWKYNRVILSLLISAFVLYLFPIETYAFQIICRSIIYQSIICFVLINFILPSWFYLFQSNNNNNNNNNDDNNDNNSEDQIDTVVSPTMTIVVSNNSLKSGMEINNHIDESNININDPI
;
A
#
# COMPACT_ATOMS: atom_id res chain seq x y z
N MET A 1 5.71 -13.50 -3.66
CA MET A 1 4.36 -13.85 -4.11
C MET A 1 4.29 -14.25 -5.59
N ARG A 2 4.51 -13.32 -6.53
CA ARG A 2 4.44 -13.55 -7.99
C ARG A 2 5.15 -14.80 -8.51
N CYS A 3 6.42 -15.03 -8.15
CA CYS A 3 7.14 -16.25 -8.53
C CYS A 3 6.41 -17.52 -8.09
N SER A 4 5.84 -17.54 -6.89
CA SER A 4 5.20 -18.72 -6.31
C SER A 4 3.91 -19.08 -7.05
N ILE A 5 3.12 -18.07 -7.45
CA ILE A 5 1.91 -18.27 -8.26
C ILE A 5 2.29 -18.89 -9.61
N VAL A 6 3.27 -18.29 -10.27
CA VAL A 6 3.77 -18.71 -11.59
C VAL A 6 4.38 -20.12 -11.54
N CYS A 7 5.28 -20.40 -10.60
CA CYS A 7 5.82 -21.73 -10.34
C CYS A 7 4.73 -22.77 -10.07
N GLY A 8 3.69 -22.36 -9.35
CA GLY A 8 2.53 -23.20 -9.11
C GLY A 8 1.88 -23.63 -10.42
N GLU A 9 1.49 -22.65 -11.25
CA GLU A 9 0.85 -22.93 -12.54
C GLU A 9 1.73 -23.81 -13.43
N TYR A 10 3.04 -23.55 -13.44
CA TYR A 10 4.00 -24.41 -14.14
C TYR A 10 3.92 -25.85 -13.64
N HIS A 11 3.95 -26.05 -12.33
CA HIS A 11 3.87 -27.39 -11.77
C HIS A 11 2.55 -28.10 -12.10
N ARG A 12 1.43 -27.37 -12.13
CA ARG A 12 0.11 -27.92 -12.50
C ARG A 12 0.09 -28.42 -13.93
N ILE A 13 0.50 -27.58 -14.88
CA ILE A 13 0.46 -27.89 -16.31
C ILE A 13 1.42 -29.04 -16.64
N ILE A 14 2.57 -29.10 -15.96
CA ILE A 14 3.51 -30.23 -16.06
C ILE A 14 2.86 -31.54 -15.57
N ILE A 15 2.19 -31.53 -14.41
CA ILE A 15 1.50 -32.73 -13.87
C ILE A 15 0.40 -33.19 -14.82
N GLU A 16 -0.42 -32.27 -15.35
CA GLU A 16 -1.53 -32.59 -16.25
C GLU A 16 -1.07 -33.23 -17.56
N HIS A 17 0.07 -32.77 -18.10
CA HIS A 17 0.73 -33.43 -19.24
C HIS A 17 1.37 -34.78 -18.90
N MET A 18 1.81 -34.98 -17.65
CA MET A 18 2.38 -36.26 -17.21
C MET A 18 1.32 -37.32 -16.89
N ASP A 19 0.15 -36.93 -16.38
CA ASP A 19 -0.93 -37.85 -16.01
C ASP A 19 -1.72 -38.38 -17.23
N THR A 20 -1.62 -37.72 -18.39
CA THR A 20 -2.35 -38.10 -19.62
C THR A 20 -1.65 -39.18 -20.46
N SER A 21 -0.42 -39.61 -20.10
CA SER A 21 0.36 -40.61 -20.84
C SER A 21 0.86 -41.75 -19.93
N PRO A 22 -0.03 -42.62 -19.42
CA PRO A 22 0.35 -43.66 -18.47
C PRO A 22 1.18 -44.82 -19.07
N ASP A 23 1.10 -45.06 -20.38
CA ASP A 23 1.64 -46.28 -21.00
C ASP A 23 2.87 -46.11 -21.91
N GLU A 24 3.28 -44.88 -22.24
CA GLU A 24 4.51 -44.62 -23.01
C GLU A 24 5.48 -43.75 -22.22
N SER A 25 6.80 -43.95 -22.43
CA SER A 25 7.82 -43.11 -21.80
C SER A 25 7.54 -41.65 -22.14
N PRO A 26 7.32 -40.76 -21.15
CA PRO A 26 6.86 -39.40 -21.43
C PRO A 26 8.00 -38.63 -22.07
N GLU A 27 8.02 -38.58 -23.39
CA GLU A 27 8.84 -37.64 -24.12
C GLU A 27 8.11 -36.30 -24.04
N ILE A 28 8.47 -35.51 -23.04
CA ILE A 28 7.88 -34.18 -22.84
C ILE A 28 8.29 -33.33 -24.04
N ASP A 29 7.32 -33.04 -24.92
CA ASP A 29 7.48 -32.11 -26.02
C ASP A 29 7.55 -30.68 -25.46
N ILE A 30 8.78 -30.25 -25.14
CA ILE A 30 9.05 -28.93 -24.52
C ILE A 30 8.58 -27.81 -25.45
N GLU A 31 8.64 -28.01 -26.77
CA GLU A 31 8.27 -27.02 -27.78
C GLU A 31 6.77 -26.76 -27.81
N LYS A 32 5.94 -27.75 -27.46
CA LYS A 32 4.49 -27.55 -27.28
C LYS A 32 4.10 -27.12 -25.86
N LEU A 33 4.78 -27.66 -24.84
CA LEU A 33 4.45 -27.40 -23.45
C LEU A 33 4.76 -25.94 -23.04
N LEU A 34 5.90 -25.41 -23.48
CA LEU A 34 6.34 -24.08 -23.08
C LEU A 34 5.41 -22.95 -23.60
N PRO A 35 4.99 -22.92 -24.88
CA PRO A 35 4.01 -21.94 -25.36
C PRO A 35 2.65 -22.05 -24.65
N SER A 36 2.18 -23.26 -24.33
CA SER A 36 0.93 -23.48 -23.57
C SER A 36 1.02 -22.90 -22.15
N ILE A 37 2.17 -23.11 -21.50
CA ILE A 37 2.47 -22.53 -20.20
C ILE A 37 2.54 -21.00 -20.26
N ILE A 38 3.18 -20.43 -21.27
CA ILE A 38 3.31 -18.97 -21.41
C ILE A 38 1.95 -18.35 -21.76
N THR A 39 1.17 -18.93 -22.68
CA THR A 39 -0.13 -18.38 -23.09
C THR A 39 -1.17 -18.40 -21.96
N SER A 40 -1.19 -19.46 -21.13
CA SER A 40 -2.01 -19.49 -19.91
C SER A 40 -1.49 -18.55 -18.81
N THR A 41 -0.17 -18.40 -18.79
CA THR A 41 0.73 -17.55 -18.01
C THR A 41 0.54 -16.04 -17.98
N HIS A 42 0.62 -15.52 -19.18
CA HIS A 42 1.14 -14.20 -19.48
C HIS A 42 0.10 -13.09 -19.39
N PRO A 43 -1.17 -13.30 -19.79
CA PRO A 43 -2.19 -12.25 -19.73
C PRO A 43 -2.38 -11.69 -18.31
N TYR A 44 -2.44 -12.56 -17.29
CA TYR A 44 -2.63 -12.11 -15.91
C TYR A 44 -1.38 -11.43 -15.34
N PHE A 45 -0.19 -11.87 -15.75
CA PHE A 45 1.07 -11.34 -15.23
C PHE A 45 1.37 -9.95 -15.80
N ILE A 46 1.12 -9.76 -17.10
CA ILE A 46 1.17 -8.45 -17.75
C ILE A 46 0.13 -7.52 -17.14
N ALA A 47 -1.13 -7.95 -17.10
CA ALA A 47 -2.21 -7.10 -16.62
C ALA A 47 -1.91 -6.62 -15.19
N SER A 48 -1.59 -7.53 -14.28
CA SER A 48 -1.27 -7.16 -12.89
C SER A 48 -0.05 -6.23 -12.78
N THR A 49 0.99 -6.46 -13.59
CA THR A 49 2.19 -5.59 -13.60
C THR A 49 1.85 -4.18 -14.07
N LEU A 50 1.17 -4.04 -15.20
CA LEU A 50 0.82 -2.72 -15.76
C LEU A 50 -0.12 -1.95 -14.83
N ILE A 51 -1.13 -2.63 -14.29
CA ILE A 51 -2.08 -2.08 -13.32
C ILE A 51 -1.34 -1.51 -12.12
N ILE A 52 -0.48 -2.33 -11.50
CA ILE A 52 0.19 -1.95 -10.27
C ILE A 52 1.24 -0.86 -10.51
N SER A 53 2.02 -0.97 -11.58
CA SER A 53 2.97 0.09 -11.97
C SER A 53 2.26 1.41 -12.25
N PHE A 54 1.11 1.39 -12.92
CA PHE A 54 0.32 2.59 -13.19
C PHE A 54 -0.23 3.22 -11.90
N VAL A 55 -0.78 2.42 -10.98
CA VAL A 55 -1.25 2.89 -9.67
C VAL A 55 -0.11 3.54 -8.88
N TYR A 56 1.07 2.91 -8.84
CA TYR A 56 2.24 3.50 -8.18
C TYR A 56 2.69 4.82 -8.83
N LEU A 57 2.68 4.90 -10.16
CA LEU A 57 3.02 6.14 -10.87
C LEU A 57 2.03 7.26 -10.57
N LEU A 58 0.72 6.98 -10.58
CA LEU A 58 -0.30 7.95 -10.17
C LEU A 58 -0.05 8.43 -8.74
N PHE A 59 0.23 7.53 -7.81
CA PHE A 59 0.47 7.90 -6.41
C PHE A 59 1.77 8.66 -6.22
N SER A 60 2.79 8.41 -7.04
CA SER A 60 4.01 9.20 -7.03
C SER A 60 3.77 10.66 -7.45
N ILE A 61 2.77 10.93 -8.30
CA ILE A 61 2.48 12.27 -8.84
C ILE A 61 1.49 13.01 -7.93
N PHE A 62 0.44 12.32 -7.47
CA PHE A 62 -0.67 12.94 -6.75
C PHE A 62 -0.52 12.94 -5.22
N SER A 63 0.43 12.21 -4.67
CA SER A 63 0.63 12.19 -3.22
C SER A 63 1.26 13.51 -2.74
N PRO A 64 0.63 14.22 -1.78
CA PRO A 64 1.20 15.43 -1.18
C PRO A 64 2.39 15.15 -0.26
N MET A 65 2.54 13.90 0.22
CA MET A 65 3.67 13.52 1.06
C MET A 65 4.97 13.36 0.25
N SER A 66 6.00 14.12 0.62
CA SER A 66 7.32 14.09 -0.06
C SER A 66 7.99 12.72 -0.01
N LEU A 67 7.73 11.91 1.02
CA LEU A 67 8.30 10.55 1.15
C LEU A 67 7.65 9.55 0.19
N THR A 68 6.38 9.74 -0.18
CA THR A 68 5.63 8.79 -1.01
C THR A 68 6.12 8.80 -2.46
N MET A 69 6.49 9.97 -2.99
CA MET A 69 6.98 10.11 -4.36
C MET A 69 8.17 9.17 -4.67
N PRO A 70 9.32 9.25 -3.96
CA PRO A 70 10.47 8.39 -4.27
C PRO A 70 10.18 6.91 -4.01
N ILE A 71 9.39 6.58 -2.99
CA ILE A 71 9.01 5.19 -2.68
C ILE A 71 8.17 4.59 -3.80
N CYS A 72 7.10 5.28 -4.21
CA CYS A 72 6.20 4.81 -5.27
C CYS A 72 6.91 4.72 -6.62
N LEU A 73 7.76 5.70 -6.97
CA LEU A 73 8.56 5.64 -8.21
C LEU A 73 9.51 4.44 -8.20
N THR A 74 10.21 4.22 -7.08
CA THR A 74 11.13 3.07 -6.92
C THR A 74 10.38 1.75 -7.04
N LEU A 75 9.18 1.64 -6.44
CA LEU A 75 8.37 0.44 -6.52
C LEU A 75 7.79 0.19 -7.92
N ALA A 76 7.36 1.24 -8.62
CA ALA A 76 6.90 1.12 -10.00
C ALA A 76 8.02 0.57 -10.90
N LEU A 77 9.24 1.12 -10.77
CA LEU A 77 10.42 0.67 -11.48
C LEU A 77 10.82 -0.75 -11.09
N TYR A 78 10.81 -1.06 -9.79
CA TYR A 78 11.12 -2.39 -9.28
C TYR A 78 10.18 -3.45 -9.86
N ILE A 79 8.87 -3.17 -9.90
CA ILE A 79 7.87 -4.09 -10.45
C ILE A 79 8.07 -4.31 -11.95
N PHE A 80 8.43 -3.25 -12.67
CA PHE A 80 8.75 -3.35 -14.09
C PHE A 80 10.02 -4.18 -14.36
N ILE A 81 11.10 -3.94 -13.59
CA ILE A 81 12.33 -4.74 -13.68
C ILE A 81 12.05 -6.20 -13.33
N ASN A 82 11.27 -6.44 -12.27
CA ASN A 82 10.88 -7.78 -11.84
C ASN A 82 10.09 -8.50 -12.94
N TYR A 83 9.21 -7.78 -13.65
CA TYR A 83 8.52 -8.31 -14.83
C TYR A 83 9.51 -8.72 -15.94
N ILE A 84 10.48 -7.87 -16.30
CA ILE A 84 11.49 -8.20 -17.32
C ILE A 84 12.30 -9.44 -16.92
N VAL A 85 12.77 -9.50 -15.67
CA VAL A 85 13.53 -10.63 -15.14
C VAL A 85 12.70 -11.91 -15.14
N HIS A 86 11.41 -11.83 -14.80
CA HIS A 86 10.51 -12.98 -14.89
C HIS A 86 10.29 -13.45 -16.33
N SER A 87 10.00 -12.53 -17.25
CA SER A 87 9.71 -12.88 -18.63
C SER A 87 10.93 -13.45 -19.37
N THR A 88 12.15 -13.01 -19.00
CA THR A 88 13.40 -13.46 -19.64
C THR A 88 14.08 -14.57 -18.86
N PHE A 89 14.74 -14.23 -17.75
CA PHE A 89 15.57 -15.12 -16.97
C PHE A 89 14.78 -16.30 -16.38
N PHE A 90 13.61 -16.04 -15.78
CA PHE A 90 12.82 -17.12 -15.19
C PHE A 90 12.31 -18.10 -16.25
N THR A 91 11.86 -17.60 -17.40
CA THR A 91 11.48 -18.44 -18.55
C THR A 91 12.65 -19.30 -19.03
N SER A 92 13.87 -18.75 -19.11
CA SER A 92 15.06 -19.54 -19.45
C SER A 92 15.34 -20.64 -18.42
N CYS A 93 15.25 -20.34 -17.12
CA CYS A 93 15.40 -21.33 -16.06
C CYS A 93 14.31 -22.42 -16.12
N LEU A 94 13.09 -22.05 -16.48
CA LEU A 94 11.99 -23.00 -16.68
C LEU A 94 12.31 -23.97 -17.81
N VAL A 95 12.79 -23.49 -18.96
CA VAL A 95 13.20 -24.34 -20.10
C VAL A 95 14.29 -25.33 -19.68
N ILE A 96 15.30 -24.87 -18.95
CA ILE A 96 16.36 -25.75 -18.42
C ILE A 96 15.77 -26.80 -17.47
N THR A 97 14.83 -26.40 -16.62
CA THR A 97 14.16 -27.31 -15.68
C THR A 97 13.33 -28.35 -16.42
N LEU A 98 12.55 -27.95 -17.43
CA LEU A 98 11.79 -28.87 -18.28
C LEU A 98 12.71 -29.87 -19.00
N LYS A 99 13.85 -29.42 -19.55
CA LYS A 99 14.88 -30.31 -20.15
C LYS A 99 15.47 -31.30 -19.13
N ARG A 100 15.64 -30.88 -17.88
CA ARG A 100 16.11 -31.77 -16.80
C ARG A 100 15.06 -32.81 -16.42
N VAL A 101 13.80 -32.39 -16.30
CA VAL A 101 12.67 -33.25 -15.99
C VAL A 101 12.46 -34.28 -17.10
N SER A 102 12.52 -33.87 -18.38
CA SER A 102 12.45 -34.80 -19.52
C SER A 102 13.63 -35.79 -19.53
N SER A 103 14.83 -35.31 -19.17
CA SER A 103 16.03 -36.15 -19.01
C SER A 103 16.03 -37.03 -17.74
N ARG A 104 14.96 -36.99 -16.94
CA ARG A 104 14.80 -37.73 -15.67
C ARG A 104 15.91 -37.45 -14.66
N ARG A 105 16.41 -36.22 -14.59
CA ARG A 105 17.48 -35.83 -13.64
C ARG A 105 16.88 -35.19 -12.40
N HIS A 106 17.48 -35.47 -11.24
CA HIS A 106 17.14 -34.82 -9.98
C HIS A 106 17.45 -33.31 -10.04
N CYS A 107 16.56 -32.48 -9.48
CA CYS A 107 16.64 -31.01 -9.60
C CYS A 107 17.91 -30.40 -9.00
N LEU A 108 18.38 -30.94 -7.86
CA LEU A 108 19.56 -30.44 -7.13
C LEU A 108 20.83 -31.25 -7.41
N CYS A 109 20.70 -32.57 -7.62
CA CYS A 109 21.86 -33.47 -7.66
C CYS A 109 22.29 -33.80 -9.10
N CYS A 110 21.52 -33.41 -10.12
CA CYS A 110 21.76 -33.72 -11.53
C CYS A 110 21.86 -35.22 -11.90
N CYS A 111 21.75 -36.14 -10.93
CA CYS A 111 21.76 -37.58 -11.15
C CYS A 111 20.47 -38.05 -11.83
N ARG A 112 20.55 -39.06 -12.70
CA ARG A 112 19.36 -39.72 -13.26
C ARG A 112 18.61 -40.46 -12.14
N LEU A 113 17.32 -40.22 -12.06
CA LEU A 113 16.43 -40.90 -11.11
C LEU A 113 16.15 -42.34 -11.62
N PRO A 114 16.16 -43.35 -10.73
CA PRO A 114 15.77 -44.71 -11.09
C PRO A 114 14.29 -44.75 -11.53
N LYS A 115 13.98 -45.65 -12.48
CA LYS A 115 12.64 -45.75 -13.12
C LYS A 115 11.52 -46.03 -12.10
N ASP A 116 11.83 -46.64 -10.97
CA ASP A 116 10.86 -47.08 -9.96
C ASP A 116 10.32 -45.96 -9.04
N ASN A 117 10.89 -44.75 -9.10
CA ASN A 117 10.46 -43.65 -8.24
C ASN A 117 9.09 -43.05 -8.64
N TYR A 118 8.72 -43.13 -9.92
CA TYR A 118 7.45 -42.56 -10.41
C TYR A 118 6.21 -43.32 -9.90
N THR A 119 6.29 -44.66 -9.83
CA THR A 119 5.18 -45.50 -9.33
C THR A 119 4.91 -45.25 -7.84
N LYS A 120 5.96 -44.94 -7.07
CA LYS A 120 5.86 -44.58 -5.65
C LYS A 120 5.28 -43.18 -5.44
N GLN A 121 5.54 -42.24 -6.35
CA GLN A 121 5.01 -40.88 -6.31
C GLN A 121 3.52 -40.83 -6.71
N ASN A 122 3.10 -41.62 -7.71
CA ASN A 122 1.69 -41.79 -8.08
C ASN A 122 0.83 -42.40 -6.97
N ARG A 123 1.40 -43.24 -6.09
CA ARG A 123 0.69 -43.74 -4.90
C ARG A 123 0.44 -42.66 -3.84
N LYS A 124 1.36 -41.71 -3.65
CA LYS A 124 1.18 -40.58 -2.71
C LYS A 124 0.17 -39.54 -3.21
N SER A 125 0.09 -39.28 -4.53
CA SER A 125 -0.91 -38.35 -5.08
C SER A 125 -2.35 -38.90 -4.92
N LYS A 126 -2.53 -40.23 -5.05
CA LYS A 126 -3.81 -40.90 -4.78
C LYS A 126 -4.28 -40.75 -3.32
N SER A 127 -3.37 -40.83 -2.35
CA SER A 127 -3.70 -40.61 -0.92
C SER A 127 -4.19 -39.19 -0.63
N LEU A 128 -3.57 -38.16 -1.24
CA LEU A 128 -4.02 -36.78 -1.12
C LEU A 128 -5.39 -36.55 -1.78
N ASN A 129 -5.68 -37.24 -2.89
CA ASN A 129 -6.99 -37.20 -3.53
C ASN A 129 -8.10 -37.86 -2.67
N VAL A 130 -7.79 -38.87 -1.86
CA VAL A 130 -8.76 -39.48 -0.92
C VAL A 130 -9.12 -38.50 0.20
N PHE A 131 -8.14 -37.84 0.82
CA PHE A 131 -8.40 -36.81 1.84
C PHE A 131 -9.18 -35.61 1.27
N ARG A 132 -8.84 -35.23 0.03
CA ARG A 132 -9.59 -34.21 -0.74
C ARG A 132 -11.04 -34.61 -0.96
N ASN A 133 -11.29 -35.85 -1.38
CA ASN A 133 -12.64 -36.36 -1.61
C ASN A 133 -13.46 -36.44 -0.31
N GLN A 134 -12.83 -36.71 0.84
CA GLN A 134 -13.50 -36.68 2.15
C GLN A 134 -13.93 -35.26 2.54
N ILE A 135 -13.07 -34.25 2.38
CA ILE A 135 -13.44 -32.83 2.59
C ILE A 135 -14.55 -32.41 1.60
N TYR A 136 -14.48 -32.87 0.35
CA TYR A 136 -15.52 -32.63 -0.65
C TYR A 136 -16.87 -33.26 -0.27
N SER A 137 -16.87 -34.43 0.37
CA SER A 137 -18.09 -35.08 0.86
C SER A 137 -18.72 -34.32 2.03
N LEU A 138 -17.92 -33.73 2.91
CA LEU A 138 -18.37 -32.83 3.98
C LEU A 138 -18.96 -31.53 3.41
N LEU A 139 -18.40 -31.02 2.31
CA LEU A 139 -18.98 -29.90 1.54
C LEU A 139 -20.22 -30.30 0.72
N LYS A 140 -20.68 -31.55 0.77
CA LYS A 140 -21.92 -32.03 0.14
C LYS A 140 -23.11 -32.03 1.11
N ILE A 141 -22.98 -31.44 2.29
CA ILE A 141 -24.08 -31.16 3.22
C ILE A 141 -25.21 -30.38 2.50
N ASP A 142 -26.44 -30.64 2.96
CA ASP A 142 -27.72 -30.27 2.35
C ASP A 142 -27.85 -28.80 1.90
N SER A 143 -28.64 -28.55 0.85
CA SER A 143 -28.69 -27.24 0.18
C SER A 143 -29.11 -26.09 1.11
N MET A 144 -29.95 -26.37 2.10
CA MET A 144 -30.40 -25.38 3.08
C MET A 144 -29.28 -24.91 4.02
N TRP A 145 -28.46 -25.83 4.54
CA TRP A 145 -27.35 -25.49 5.42
C TRP A 145 -26.30 -24.65 4.71
N LYS A 146 -26.03 -24.94 3.43
CA LYS A 146 -25.13 -24.12 2.61
C LYS A 146 -25.63 -22.69 2.45
N LYS A 147 -26.94 -22.50 2.20
CA LYS A 147 -27.54 -21.15 2.12
C LYS A 147 -27.43 -20.43 3.46
N LEU A 148 -27.72 -21.11 4.57
CA LEU A 148 -27.63 -20.55 5.92
C LEU A 148 -26.19 -20.15 6.27
N PHE A 149 -25.22 -21.06 6.12
CA PHE A 149 -23.81 -20.75 6.40
C PHE A 149 -23.29 -19.63 5.50
N ALA A 150 -23.61 -19.67 4.21
CA ALA A 150 -23.19 -18.61 3.29
C ALA A 150 -23.79 -17.25 3.68
N SER A 151 -25.07 -17.20 4.08
CA SER A 151 -25.72 -16.00 4.57
C SER A 151 -25.06 -15.47 5.85
N ILE A 152 -24.76 -16.35 6.82
CA ILE A 152 -24.06 -15.99 8.06
C ILE A 152 -22.66 -15.43 7.76
N PHE A 153 -21.89 -16.08 6.90
CA PHE A 153 -20.55 -15.59 6.53
C PHE A 153 -20.60 -14.26 5.79
N CYS A 154 -21.59 -14.04 4.91
CA CYS A 154 -21.80 -12.74 4.27
C CYS A 154 -22.17 -11.65 5.28
N LEU A 155 -23.06 -11.94 6.23
CA LEU A 155 -23.42 -10.99 7.29
C LEU A 155 -22.22 -10.66 8.17
N LEU A 156 -21.44 -11.68 8.56
CA LEU A 156 -20.22 -11.51 9.35
C LEU A 156 -19.18 -10.67 8.59
N LEU A 157 -19.03 -10.86 7.28
CA LEU A 157 -18.17 -10.02 6.45
C LEU A 157 -18.62 -8.56 6.47
N VAL A 158 -19.91 -8.29 6.30
CA VAL A 158 -20.45 -6.91 6.31
C VAL A 158 -20.21 -6.25 7.67
N VAL A 159 -20.53 -6.95 8.77
CA VAL A 159 -20.26 -6.47 10.13
C VAL A 159 -18.77 -6.21 10.33
N PHE A 160 -17.92 -7.12 9.85
CA PHE A 160 -16.47 -6.97 9.92
C PHE A 160 -15.98 -5.73 9.16
N ILE A 161 -16.50 -5.47 7.96
CA ILE A 161 -16.16 -4.26 7.19
C ILE A 161 -16.59 -2.99 7.94
N ILE A 162 -17.82 -2.95 8.47
CA ILE A 162 -18.33 -1.79 9.21
C ILE A 162 -17.47 -1.51 10.45
N LEU A 163 -17.20 -2.53 11.26
CA LEU A 163 -16.35 -2.40 12.44
C LEU A 163 -14.93 -1.96 12.05
N SER A 164 -14.36 -2.55 11.01
CA SER A 164 -13.03 -2.20 10.55
C SER A 164 -12.93 -0.76 10.04
N LEU A 165 -13.96 -0.27 9.33
CA LEU A 165 -14.05 1.13 8.91
C LEU A 165 -14.18 2.07 10.11
N TRP A 166 -15.01 1.72 11.09
CA TRP A 166 -15.14 2.48 12.34
C TRP A 166 -13.80 2.58 13.08
N PHE A 167 -13.09 1.45 13.25
CA PHE A 167 -11.77 1.43 13.86
C PHE A 167 -10.75 2.24 13.06
N GLY A 168 -10.72 2.12 11.73
CA GLY A 168 -9.83 2.92 10.89
C GLY A 168 -10.02 4.42 11.06
N LEU A 169 -11.28 4.88 11.20
CA LEU A 169 -11.58 6.30 11.48
C LEU A 169 -11.24 6.72 12.93
N SER A 170 -11.10 5.77 13.83
CA SER A 170 -10.80 5.99 15.25
C SER A 170 -9.30 5.97 15.57
N ILE A 171 -8.44 5.65 14.59
CA ILE A 171 -6.98 5.66 14.80
C ILE A 171 -6.49 7.08 15.07
N ASP A 172 -5.74 7.22 16.15
CA ASP A 172 -5.12 8.47 16.55
C ASP A 172 -3.88 8.79 15.70
N THR A 173 -3.61 10.08 15.54
CA THR A 173 -2.37 10.59 14.94
C THR A 173 -1.36 10.85 16.05
N SER A 174 -0.14 10.33 15.91
CA SER A 174 0.94 10.63 16.86
C SER A 174 2.26 10.91 16.15
N LEU A 175 2.91 12.02 16.50
CA LEU A 175 4.21 12.39 15.94
C LEU A 175 5.36 11.62 16.60
N PHE A 176 5.33 11.51 17.94
CA PHE A 176 6.42 10.96 18.73
C PHE A 176 5.99 9.64 19.36
N GLU A 177 6.52 8.52 18.85
CA GLU A 177 6.45 7.24 19.54
C GLU A 177 7.86 6.85 19.98
N ASP A 178 7.99 6.57 21.27
CA ASP A 178 9.19 5.97 21.87
C ASP A 178 9.58 4.62 21.23
N LYS A 179 8.60 3.98 20.57
CA LYS A 179 8.75 2.76 19.78
C LYS A 179 9.63 2.93 18.56
N TYR A 180 9.80 4.15 18.03
CA TYR A 180 10.72 4.41 16.91
C TYR A 180 12.18 4.31 17.31
N LEU A 181 12.49 4.53 18.59
CA LEU A 181 13.85 4.48 19.09
C LEU A 181 14.31 3.02 19.16
N PRO A 182 15.53 2.71 18.68
CA PRO A 182 16.13 1.40 18.90
C PRO A 182 16.15 1.07 20.40
N ARG A 183 16.01 -0.22 20.73
CA ARG A 183 15.85 -0.68 22.12
C ARG A 183 17.00 -0.25 23.03
N GLU A 184 18.18 -0.04 22.46
CA GLU A 184 19.39 0.37 23.15
C GLU A 184 19.34 1.81 23.69
N PHE A 185 18.47 2.69 23.15
CA PHE A 185 18.35 4.08 23.58
C PHE A 185 17.41 4.27 24.76
N TYR A 186 17.62 3.50 25.84
CA TYR A 186 16.80 3.57 27.05
C TYR A 186 16.81 4.98 27.68
N SER A 187 17.97 5.64 27.71
CA SER A 187 18.10 7.00 28.27
C SER A 187 17.26 8.02 27.51
N LEU A 188 17.26 7.96 26.18
CA LEU A 188 16.46 8.87 25.36
C LEU A 188 14.96 8.58 25.49
N ARG A 189 14.57 7.29 25.54
CA ARG A 189 13.17 6.91 25.81
C ARG A 189 12.70 7.44 27.16
N SER A 190 13.49 7.21 28.21
CA SER A 190 13.19 7.72 29.55
C SER A 190 13.14 9.25 29.56
N HIS A 191 14.00 9.92 28.79
CA HIS A 191 13.96 11.37 28.66
C HIS A 191 12.67 11.85 27.97
N MET A 192 12.31 11.26 26.83
CA MET A 192 11.06 11.62 26.13
C MET A 192 9.83 11.36 27.00
N GLN A 193 9.83 10.26 27.75
CA GLN A 193 8.76 9.96 28.69
C GLN A 193 8.71 10.96 29.85
N SER A 194 9.86 11.30 30.44
CA SER A 194 9.92 12.33 31.50
C SER A 194 9.45 13.69 30.99
N GLN A 195 9.74 14.07 29.74
CA GLN A 195 9.24 15.32 29.16
C GLN A 195 7.71 15.36 29.13
N VAL A 196 7.05 14.23 28.91
CA VAL A 196 5.58 14.12 28.89
C VAL A 196 4.98 14.01 30.29
N ASP A 197 5.61 13.23 31.17
CA ASP A 197 5.05 12.86 32.45
C ASP A 197 5.40 13.86 33.57
N ASP A 198 6.60 14.44 33.55
CA ASP A 198 7.16 15.23 34.65
C ASP A 198 7.18 16.75 34.38
N PHE A 199 7.26 17.17 33.11
CA PHE A 199 7.32 18.60 32.76
C PHE A 199 5.93 19.13 32.39
N GLU A 200 5.58 20.30 32.91
CA GLU A 200 4.35 21.01 32.49
C GLU A 200 4.62 21.98 31.33
N MET A 201 5.88 22.25 31.02
CA MET A 201 6.31 23.24 30.04
C MET A 201 6.69 22.59 28.72
N GLY A 202 6.11 23.09 27.62
CA GLY A 202 6.41 22.67 26.26
C GLY A 202 7.27 23.68 25.49
N PRO A 203 7.37 23.51 24.16
CA PRO A 203 8.08 24.44 23.30
C PRO A 203 7.39 25.81 23.24
N VAL A 204 8.21 26.81 22.97
CA VAL A 204 7.76 28.20 22.83
C VAL A 204 7.09 28.40 21.47
N ILE A 205 6.01 29.17 21.46
CA ILE A 205 5.32 29.67 20.28
C ILE A 205 5.70 31.13 20.11
N MET A 206 6.23 31.46 18.94
CA MET A 206 6.67 32.80 18.55
C MET A 206 5.66 33.39 17.58
N PHE A 207 4.98 34.45 17.97
CA PHE A 207 4.20 35.24 17.03
C PHE A 207 5.11 36.25 16.36
N THR A 208 5.34 36.08 15.06
CA THR A 208 6.25 36.91 14.29
C THR A 208 5.47 37.91 13.46
N ILE A 209 5.85 39.18 13.57
CA ILE A 209 5.34 40.29 12.76
C ILE A 209 6.48 40.69 11.82
N PRO A 210 6.43 40.28 10.54
CA PRO A 210 7.53 40.48 9.61
C PRO A 210 7.60 41.88 9.00
N GLU A 211 6.56 42.69 9.19
CA GLU A 211 6.40 44.00 8.58
C GLU A 211 6.46 45.12 9.61
N ALA A 212 6.86 46.31 9.15
CA ALA A 212 6.87 47.51 9.97
C ALA A 212 5.42 47.95 10.25
N ILE A 213 5.04 47.96 11.52
CA ILE A 213 3.72 48.42 11.96
C ILE A 213 3.87 49.59 12.94
N ASP A 214 2.81 50.40 13.03
CA ASP A 214 2.77 51.46 14.04
C ASP A 214 2.40 50.88 15.41
N TYR A 215 3.43 50.66 16.22
CA TYR A 215 3.28 50.22 17.61
C TYR A 215 2.76 51.34 18.53
N ASN A 216 2.82 52.62 18.12
CA ASN A 216 2.25 53.71 18.93
C ASN A 216 0.72 53.72 18.87
N ASN A 217 0.12 53.10 17.85
CA ASN A 217 -1.32 52.99 17.75
C ASN A 217 -1.87 52.08 18.87
N ALA A 218 -2.70 52.66 19.75
CA ALA A 218 -3.33 51.95 20.86
C ALA A 218 -4.14 50.72 20.40
N TYR A 219 -4.71 50.77 19.20
CA TYR A 219 -5.45 49.64 18.62
C TYR A 219 -4.54 48.44 18.32
N THR A 220 -3.35 48.70 17.77
CA THR A 220 -2.34 47.66 17.50
C THR A 220 -1.87 47.01 18.80
N GLN A 221 -1.58 47.83 19.82
CA GLN A 221 -1.16 47.34 21.12
C GLN A 221 -2.23 46.46 21.77
N GLU A 222 -3.48 46.88 21.68
CA GLU A 222 -4.61 46.14 22.23
C GLU A 222 -4.89 44.85 21.47
N ALA A 223 -4.74 44.86 20.14
CA ALA A 223 -4.82 43.65 19.33
C ALA A 223 -3.73 42.63 19.72
N MET A 224 -2.50 43.07 19.99
CA MET A 224 -1.41 42.20 20.46
C MET A 224 -1.71 41.59 21.83
N ARG A 225 -2.23 42.40 22.78
CA ARG A 225 -2.63 41.90 24.11
C ARG A 225 -3.77 40.89 24.00
N ASN A 226 -4.82 41.22 23.26
CA ASN A 226 -5.98 40.34 23.08
C ASN A 226 -5.61 39.02 22.41
N LEU A 227 -4.77 39.04 21.38
CA LEU A 227 -4.26 37.84 20.75
C LEU A 227 -3.50 36.97 21.76
N LEU A 228 -2.61 37.57 22.56
CA LEU A 228 -1.83 36.84 23.56
C LEU A 228 -2.70 36.22 24.66
N GLU A 229 -3.70 36.94 25.16
CA GLU A 229 -4.64 36.40 26.15
C GLU A 229 -5.49 35.26 25.57
N GLN A 230 -5.97 35.39 24.34
CA GLN A 230 -6.68 34.31 23.65
C GLN A 230 -5.80 33.07 23.52
N CYS A 231 -4.55 33.24 23.10
CA CYS A 231 -3.60 32.15 22.97
C CYS A 231 -3.31 31.47 24.31
N VAL A 232 -3.15 32.23 25.40
CA VAL A 232 -2.88 31.66 26.74
C VAL A 232 -4.10 30.96 27.32
N SER A 233 -5.31 31.39 26.94
CA SER A 233 -6.57 30.76 27.36
C SER A 233 -6.82 29.39 26.71
N GLU A 234 -6.01 28.98 25.73
CA GLU A 234 -6.14 27.70 25.06
C GLU A 234 -5.76 26.53 25.98
N THR A 235 -6.40 25.38 25.76
CA THR A 235 -6.32 24.23 26.67
C THR A 235 -4.91 23.68 26.87
N ARG A 236 -4.14 23.60 25.77
CA ARG A 236 -2.77 23.06 25.71
C ARG A 236 -1.68 24.13 25.79
N THR A 237 -2.00 25.38 26.13
CA THR A 237 -1.00 26.42 26.37
C THR A 237 -0.74 26.61 27.85
N ASN A 238 0.51 26.95 28.17
CA ASN A 238 0.93 27.31 29.52
C ASN A 238 0.61 28.80 29.78
N THR A 239 0.62 29.20 31.05
CA THR A 239 0.42 30.60 31.48
C THR A 239 1.60 31.51 31.12
N PHE A 240 2.72 30.95 30.67
CA PHE A 240 3.87 31.72 30.23
C PHE A 240 3.52 32.56 29.00
N LYS A 241 3.76 33.86 29.11
CA LYS A 241 3.64 34.83 28.04
C LYS A 241 4.73 35.88 28.18
N LEU A 242 5.32 36.29 27.07
CA LEU A 242 6.33 37.34 27.02
C LEU A 242 5.98 38.31 25.89
N LEU A 243 5.59 39.52 26.26
CA LEU A 243 5.29 40.61 25.36
C LEU A 243 6.24 41.77 25.69
N TRP A 244 7.23 42.03 24.84
CA TRP A 244 8.20 43.11 25.07
C TRP A 244 7.53 44.48 25.23
N LEU A 245 6.37 44.70 24.60
CA LEU A 245 5.60 45.93 24.66
C LEU A 245 5.17 46.33 26.08
N THR A 246 5.07 45.38 27.02
CA THR A 246 4.73 45.70 28.42
C THR A 246 5.92 46.25 29.20
N ASN A 247 7.14 45.96 28.73
CA ASN A 247 8.38 46.26 29.44
C ASN A 247 9.17 47.41 28.79
N GLU A 248 8.84 47.74 27.54
CA GLU A 248 9.51 48.76 26.74
C GLU A 248 8.68 50.03 26.58
N ASN A 249 9.36 51.17 26.55
CA ASN A 249 8.73 52.44 26.19
C ASN A 249 8.94 52.71 24.70
N ILE A 250 7.88 52.55 23.90
CA ILE A 250 7.89 52.70 22.44
C ILE A 250 8.42 54.07 22.02
N THR A 251 8.03 55.13 22.74
CA THR A 251 8.47 56.50 22.44
C THR A 251 9.98 56.65 22.60
N TYR A 252 10.56 55.99 23.60
CA TYR A 252 12.00 55.98 23.81
C TYR A 252 12.74 55.24 22.69
N ILE A 253 12.19 54.13 22.20
CA ILE A 253 12.76 53.36 21.09
C ILE A 253 12.74 54.19 19.79
N THR A 254 11.59 54.79 19.43
CA THR A 254 11.35 55.45 18.13
C THR A 254 11.92 56.87 18.03
N THR A 255 11.98 57.62 19.15
CA THR A 255 12.36 59.04 19.16
C THR A 255 13.58 59.37 20.02
N GLY A 256 14.19 58.38 20.69
CA GLY A 256 15.39 58.58 21.49
C GLY A 256 16.52 59.25 20.69
N ARG A 257 17.47 59.89 21.38
CA ARG A 257 18.69 60.48 20.77
C ARG A 257 19.94 59.62 20.97
N GLU A 258 19.91 58.69 21.93
CA GLU A 258 21.04 57.83 22.31
C GLU A 258 21.23 56.67 21.31
N ASN A 259 22.36 55.95 21.28
CA ASN A 259 22.49 54.82 20.34
C ASN A 259 21.42 53.74 20.61
N LEU A 260 20.93 53.07 19.57
CA LEU A 260 19.89 52.03 19.67
C LEU A 260 20.23 50.89 20.64
N THR A 261 21.52 50.58 20.78
CA THR A 261 22.04 49.60 21.73
C THR A 261 21.73 49.92 23.20
N PHE A 262 21.51 51.18 23.52
CA PHE A 262 21.12 51.64 24.86
C PHE A 262 19.60 51.85 25.00
N ARG A 263 18.88 51.95 23.88
CA ARG A 263 17.42 52.17 23.89
C ARG A 263 16.59 50.93 24.14
N ILE A 264 17.12 49.77 23.73
CA ILE A 264 16.43 48.48 23.79
C ILE A 264 16.94 47.72 25.02
N THR A 265 16.04 47.25 25.89
CA THR A 265 16.49 46.46 27.04
C THR A 265 17.11 45.14 26.59
N PRO A 266 17.96 44.50 27.41
CA PRO A 266 18.49 43.17 27.11
C PRO A 266 17.39 42.13 26.82
N PHE A 267 16.17 42.34 27.32
CA PHE A 267 15.03 41.42 27.14
C PHE A 267 14.44 41.48 25.74
N SER A 268 14.39 42.64 25.09
CA SER A 268 13.77 42.82 23.77
C SER A 268 14.78 42.91 22.62
N LYS A 269 16.09 42.92 22.94
CA LYS A 269 17.18 43.01 21.97
C LYS A 269 17.12 41.94 20.86
N ASN A 270 16.67 40.73 21.19
CA ASN A 270 16.54 39.65 20.21
C ASN A 270 15.12 39.56 19.61
N ASP A 271 14.20 40.41 20.05
CA ASP A 271 12.77 40.34 19.69
C ASP A 271 12.35 41.47 18.77
N LEU A 272 13.21 42.48 18.61
CA LEU A 272 13.00 43.66 17.80
C LEU A 272 14.08 43.77 16.74
N ILE A 273 13.66 43.91 15.49
CA ILE A 273 14.53 44.36 14.40
C ILE A 273 14.20 45.82 14.15
N VAL A 274 15.15 46.71 14.44
CA VAL A 274 14.96 48.16 14.31
C VAL A 274 15.90 48.72 13.25
N SER A 275 15.34 49.54 12.35
CA SER A 275 16.10 50.30 11.36
C SER A 275 16.30 51.71 11.85
N GLU A 276 17.54 52.20 11.80
CA GLU A 276 17.84 53.61 12.00
C GLU A 276 17.46 54.40 10.75
N GLY A 277 16.48 55.29 10.88
CA GLY A 277 16.22 56.35 9.89
C GLY A 277 16.88 57.66 10.34
N GLU A 278 17.00 58.63 9.42
CA GLU A 278 17.66 59.92 9.69
C GLU A 278 17.00 60.71 10.84
N ASN A 279 15.68 60.56 11.03
CA ASN A 279 14.92 61.29 12.05
C ASN A 279 14.16 60.39 13.05
N PHE A 280 13.78 59.18 12.63
CA PHE A 280 13.02 58.24 13.45
C PHE A 280 13.51 56.81 13.20
N SER A 281 13.67 56.04 14.27
CA SER A 281 13.90 54.61 14.17
C SER A 281 12.56 53.88 13.99
N THR A 282 12.54 52.93 13.07
CA THR A 282 11.34 52.15 12.76
C THR A 282 11.56 50.69 13.12
N ILE A 283 10.60 50.08 13.81
CA ILE A 283 10.62 48.66 14.11
C ILE A 283 10.18 47.92 12.84
N GLN A 284 11.13 47.28 12.16
CA GLN A 284 10.91 46.56 10.90
C GLN A 284 10.21 45.22 11.12
N ALA A 285 10.56 44.53 12.19
CA ALA A 285 9.95 43.28 12.57
C ALA A 285 9.98 43.13 14.09
N SER A 286 9.00 42.43 14.62
CA SER A 286 9.00 42.05 16.03
C SER A 286 8.47 40.64 16.23
N ARG A 287 8.74 40.09 17.41
CA ARG A 287 8.12 38.86 17.87
C ARG A 287 7.75 38.91 19.34
N PHE A 288 6.76 38.12 19.72
CA PHE A 288 6.38 37.91 21.11
C PHE A 288 5.99 36.45 21.31
N TYR A 289 5.88 36.03 22.57
CA TYR A 289 5.88 34.61 22.91
C TYR A 289 4.72 34.20 23.79
N CYS A 290 4.22 32.98 23.55
CA CYS A 290 3.58 32.16 24.55
C CYS A 290 4.21 30.77 24.54
N GLN A 291 3.78 29.87 25.42
CA GLN A 291 4.37 28.54 25.53
C GLN A 291 3.29 27.47 25.50
N TYR A 292 3.59 26.34 24.87
CA TYR A 292 2.79 25.14 25.05
C TYR A 292 2.93 24.57 26.46
N LYS A 293 1.93 23.79 26.90
CA LYS A 293 2.13 22.77 27.93
C LYS A 293 2.98 21.64 27.37
N SER A 294 3.38 20.69 28.20
CA SER A 294 4.04 19.51 27.68
C SER A 294 3.22 18.84 26.57
N ILE A 295 3.92 18.55 25.48
CA ILE A 295 3.37 18.14 24.21
C ILE A 295 3.53 16.64 24.06
N LYS A 296 2.46 15.96 23.65
CA LYS A 296 2.45 14.51 23.39
C LYS A 296 2.60 14.19 21.91
N GLY A 297 2.41 15.18 21.04
CA GLY A 297 2.35 15.02 19.60
C GLY A 297 1.04 14.39 19.15
N ASP A 298 -0.04 14.63 19.89
CA ASP A 298 -1.36 14.08 19.63
C ASP A 298 -2.24 15.04 18.80
N ARG A 299 -3.49 14.64 18.58
CA ARG A 299 -4.45 15.43 17.81
C ARG A 299 -4.82 16.77 18.45
N GLU A 300 -4.77 16.85 19.78
CA GLU A 300 -5.07 18.09 20.49
C GLU A 300 -3.96 19.11 20.27
N ASP A 301 -2.70 18.67 20.25
CA ASP A 301 -1.57 19.54 19.95
C ASP A 301 -1.68 20.15 18.54
N ILE A 302 -2.10 19.36 17.55
CA ILE A 302 -2.39 19.84 16.17
C ILE A 302 -3.57 20.81 16.18
N ARG A 303 -4.62 20.54 16.97
CA ARG A 303 -5.79 21.43 17.09
C ARG A 303 -5.39 22.77 17.68
N THR A 304 -4.56 22.78 18.71
CA THR A 304 -4.04 24.00 19.33
C THR A 304 -3.18 24.78 18.34
N MET A 305 -2.30 24.13 17.58
CA MET A 305 -1.55 24.79 16.51
C MET A 305 -2.48 25.48 15.49
N ASN A 306 -3.51 24.78 15.02
CA ASN A 306 -4.50 25.34 14.09
C ASN A 306 -5.30 26.50 14.71
N ALA A 307 -5.58 26.44 16.02
CA ALA A 307 -6.19 27.54 16.76
C ALA A 307 -5.27 28.77 16.78
N MET A 308 -3.97 28.59 17.03
CA MET A 308 -2.99 29.70 16.98
C MET A 308 -2.95 30.36 15.60
N TYR A 309 -2.95 29.57 14.52
CA TYR A 309 -3.05 30.11 13.15
C TYR A 309 -4.36 30.88 12.93
N THR A 310 -5.47 30.36 13.46
CA THR A 310 -6.78 31.00 13.36
C THR A 310 -6.81 32.33 14.11
N TYR A 311 -6.29 32.38 15.35
CA TYR A 311 -6.21 33.59 16.14
C TYR A 311 -5.30 34.64 15.49
N ALA A 312 -4.13 34.24 14.98
CA ALA A 312 -3.26 35.13 14.24
C ALA A 312 -3.97 35.72 13.00
N LYS A 313 -4.67 34.88 12.23
CA LYS A 313 -5.43 35.32 11.04
C LYS A 313 -6.62 36.23 11.36
N GLN A 314 -7.28 36.01 12.50
CA GLN A 314 -8.39 36.83 12.97
C GLN A 314 -7.93 38.12 13.65
N SER A 315 -6.66 38.18 14.06
CA SER A 315 -6.09 39.39 14.64
C SER A 315 -6.02 40.50 13.60
N LEU A 316 -6.05 41.73 14.08
CA LEU A 316 -6.00 42.93 13.25
C LEU A 316 -4.57 43.34 12.90
N ILE A 317 -3.60 42.50 13.26
CA ILE A 317 -2.19 42.74 13.04
C ILE A 317 -1.85 42.22 11.63
N PRO A 318 -1.32 43.06 10.73
CA PRO A 318 -1.01 42.63 9.38
C PRO A 318 0.09 41.57 9.38
N SER A 319 -0.08 40.55 8.53
CA SER A 319 0.93 39.54 8.21
C SER A 319 1.53 38.78 9.40
N ILE A 320 0.85 38.78 10.56
CA ILE A 320 1.31 38.03 11.74
C ILE A 320 1.13 36.53 11.51
N PHE A 321 2.12 35.76 11.92
CA PHE A 321 2.03 34.30 11.91
C PHE A 321 2.68 33.69 13.14
N PRO A 322 2.11 32.63 13.72
CA PRO A 322 2.73 31.89 14.79
C PRO A 322 3.77 30.92 14.21
N TYR A 323 4.87 30.74 14.93
CA TYR A 323 5.96 29.85 14.58
C TYR A 323 6.44 29.10 15.82
N SER A 324 6.63 27.80 15.68
CA SER A 324 7.33 26.98 16.67
C SER A 324 8.16 25.95 15.92
N LEU A 325 9.22 25.44 16.55
CA LEU A 325 10.10 24.45 15.94
C LEU A 325 9.34 23.19 15.48
N LEU A 326 8.24 22.85 16.16
CA LEU A 326 7.44 21.66 15.86
C LEU A 326 6.33 21.88 14.82
N PHE A 327 5.99 23.13 14.48
CA PHE A 327 4.85 23.43 13.61
C PHE A 327 4.96 22.79 12.22
N PRO A 328 6.11 22.83 11.53
CA PRO A 328 6.24 22.17 10.22
C PRO A 328 5.93 20.67 10.27
N SER A 329 6.31 19.99 11.37
CA SER A 329 6.03 18.56 11.57
C SER A 329 4.54 18.31 11.84
N TYR A 330 3.88 19.19 12.60
CA TYR A 330 2.44 19.08 12.89
C TYR A 330 1.54 19.47 11.74
N GLU A 331 1.94 20.43 10.91
CA GLU A 331 1.24 20.74 9.67
C GLU A 331 1.20 19.53 8.74
N SER A 332 2.37 18.90 8.56
CA SER A 332 2.50 17.68 7.77
C SER A 332 1.66 16.53 8.37
N LEU A 333 1.61 16.39 9.70
CA LEU A 333 0.83 15.37 10.39
C LEU A 333 -0.69 15.65 10.32
N GLY A 334 -1.09 16.92 10.37
CA GLY A 334 -2.49 17.34 10.27
C GLY A 334 -3.09 17.04 8.90
N GLN A 335 -2.28 17.17 7.83
CA GLN A 335 -2.69 16.84 6.47
C GLN A 335 -2.69 15.33 6.20
N LEU A 336 -1.76 14.58 6.84
CA LEU A 336 -1.55 13.14 6.64
C LEU A 336 -2.84 12.32 6.59
N ARG A 337 -3.78 12.55 7.51
CA ARG A 337 -5.01 11.77 7.58
C ARG A 337 -5.91 12.01 6.37
N ILE A 338 -6.06 13.28 5.97
CA ILE A 338 -6.87 13.64 4.80
C ILE A 338 -6.24 13.02 3.56
N ASP A 339 -4.93 13.12 3.45
CA ASP A 339 -4.17 12.59 2.32
C ASP A 339 -4.29 11.07 2.22
N ILE A 340 -4.17 10.35 3.34
CA ILE A 340 -4.38 8.90 3.40
C ILE A 340 -5.81 8.54 2.96
N CYS A 341 -6.82 9.25 3.44
CA CYS A 341 -8.21 9.00 3.06
C CYS A 341 -8.45 9.22 1.56
N VAL A 342 -7.95 10.33 1.00
CA VAL A 342 -8.05 10.65 -0.44
C VAL A 342 -7.33 9.59 -1.26
N LEU A 343 -6.15 9.16 -0.82
CA LEU A 343 -5.35 8.15 -1.50
C LEU A 343 -6.02 6.76 -1.50
N ILE A 344 -6.57 6.34 -0.37
CA ILE A 344 -7.34 5.09 -0.26
C ILE A 344 -8.57 5.15 -1.18
N LEU A 345 -9.29 6.28 -1.21
CA LEU A 345 -10.42 6.48 -2.12
C LEU A 345 -10.01 6.38 -3.59
N ALA A 346 -8.90 7.05 -3.96
CA ALA A 346 -8.33 6.95 -5.30
C ALA A 346 -7.93 5.52 -5.65
N LEU A 347 -7.39 4.75 -4.70
CA LEU A 347 -7.04 3.35 -4.90
C LEU A 347 -8.27 2.48 -5.15
N ILE A 348 -9.33 2.69 -4.37
CA ILE A 348 -10.61 1.99 -4.54
C ILE A 348 -11.17 2.26 -5.92
N LEU A 349 -11.18 3.52 -6.34
CA LEU A 349 -11.66 3.93 -7.66
C LEU A 349 -10.81 3.31 -8.79
N CYS A 350 -9.49 3.33 -8.67
CA CYS A 350 -8.59 2.69 -9.63
C CYS A 350 -8.83 1.18 -9.70
N CYS A 351 -8.95 0.51 -8.55
CA CYS A 351 -9.24 -0.93 -8.47
C CYS A 351 -10.59 -1.24 -9.14
N PHE A 352 -11.61 -0.42 -8.91
CA PHE A 352 -12.91 -0.55 -9.57
C PHE A 352 -12.80 -0.42 -11.08
N ILE A 353 -12.20 0.66 -11.60
CA ILE A 353 -12.04 0.91 -13.05
C ILE A 353 -11.30 -0.26 -13.71
N ILE A 354 -10.19 -0.68 -13.11
CA ILE A 354 -9.34 -1.73 -13.66
C ILE A 354 -10.05 -3.08 -13.70
N THR A 355 -10.73 -3.44 -12.61
CA THR A 355 -11.47 -4.71 -12.55
C THR A 355 -12.70 -4.68 -13.46
N PHE A 356 -13.32 -3.51 -13.62
CA PHE A 356 -14.42 -3.33 -14.57
C PHE A 356 -13.97 -3.54 -16.01
N ILE A 357 -12.84 -2.94 -16.41
CA ILE A 357 -12.24 -3.13 -17.74
C ILE A 357 -11.85 -4.60 -17.96
N ALA A 358 -11.23 -5.24 -16.96
CA ALA A 358 -10.74 -6.61 -17.10
C ALA A 358 -11.85 -7.67 -17.21
N PHE A 359 -12.96 -7.50 -16.49
CA PHE A 359 -14.03 -8.50 -16.43
C PHE A 359 -15.29 -8.13 -17.22
N ILE A 360 -15.41 -6.88 -17.68
CA ILE A 360 -16.60 -6.32 -18.37
C ILE A 360 -17.89 -6.68 -17.61
N SER A 361 -17.80 -6.66 -16.26
CA SER A 361 -18.89 -7.10 -15.39
C SER A 361 -18.89 -6.29 -14.11
N LEU A 362 -19.89 -5.43 -13.98
CA LEU A 362 -20.10 -4.58 -12.81
C LEU A 362 -20.16 -5.41 -11.52
N LYS A 363 -20.88 -6.55 -11.54
CA LYS A 363 -21.05 -7.44 -10.40
C LYS A 363 -19.72 -8.01 -9.90
N ASN A 364 -18.85 -8.46 -10.82
CA ASN A 364 -17.55 -9.00 -10.44
C ASN A 364 -16.60 -7.90 -9.95
N SER A 365 -16.62 -6.74 -10.58
CA SER A 365 -15.83 -5.58 -10.14
C SER A 365 -16.21 -5.12 -8.73
N LEU A 366 -17.52 -4.97 -8.43
CA LEU A 366 -17.99 -4.61 -7.09
C LEU A 366 -17.61 -5.65 -6.03
N LEU A 367 -17.68 -6.94 -6.38
CA LEU A 367 -17.26 -8.02 -5.48
C LEU A 367 -15.77 -7.91 -5.15
N ILE A 368 -14.92 -7.67 -6.15
CA ILE A 368 -13.48 -7.52 -5.95
C ILE A 368 -13.19 -6.32 -5.05
N VAL A 369 -13.84 -5.19 -5.31
CA VAL A 369 -13.71 -3.99 -4.49
C VAL A 369 -14.15 -4.24 -3.05
N ALA A 370 -15.25 -4.97 -2.83
CA ALA A 370 -15.70 -5.33 -1.48
C ALA A 370 -14.69 -6.22 -0.74
N HIS A 371 -14.06 -7.18 -1.43
CA HIS A 371 -13.01 -8.03 -0.85
C HIS A 371 -11.74 -7.23 -0.57
N PHE A 372 -11.36 -6.34 -1.47
CA PHE A 372 -10.26 -5.41 -1.28
C PHE A 372 -10.47 -4.53 -0.03
N LEU A 373 -11.67 -3.98 0.13
CA LEU A 373 -12.06 -3.20 1.31
C LEU A 373 -12.01 -4.03 2.59
N ALA A 374 -12.50 -5.27 2.55
CA ALA A 374 -12.44 -6.16 3.70
C ALA A 374 -10.99 -6.49 4.10
N LEU A 375 -10.11 -6.71 3.12
CA LEU A 375 -8.69 -6.97 3.37
C LEU A 375 -7.97 -5.77 3.96
N SER A 376 -8.17 -4.59 3.38
CA SER A 376 -7.52 -3.37 3.82
C SER A 376 -8.01 -2.92 5.19
N ALA A 377 -9.33 -2.86 5.38
CA ALA A 377 -9.92 -2.48 6.66
C ALA A 377 -9.59 -3.52 7.75
N GLY A 378 -9.68 -4.81 7.44
CA GLY A 378 -9.36 -5.86 8.39
C GLY A 378 -7.91 -5.84 8.88
N THR A 379 -6.97 -5.59 7.97
CA THR A 379 -5.54 -5.50 8.33
C THR A 379 -5.27 -4.25 9.18
N LEU A 380 -5.91 -3.14 8.84
CA LEU A 380 -5.85 -1.92 9.66
C LEU A 380 -6.42 -2.16 11.06
N MET A 381 -7.55 -2.85 11.18
CA MET A 381 -8.16 -3.22 12.46
C MET A 381 -7.21 -4.10 13.30
N CYS A 382 -6.60 -5.13 12.71
CA CYS A 382 -5.64 -5.98 13.44
C CYS A 382 -4.40 -5.21 13.88
N LEU A 383 -3.87 -4.31 13.04
CA LEU A 383 -2.74 -3.47 13.43
C LEU A 383 -3.11 -2.52 14.56
N TYR A 384 -4.31 -1.95 14.53
CA TYR A 384 -4.81 -1.11 15.62
C TYR A 384 -4.95 -1.91 16.92
N LEU A 385 -5.71 -3.00 16.92
CA LEU A 385 -6.02 -3.78 18.13
C LEU A 385 -4.80 -4.46 18.76
N PHE A 386 -3.86 -4.95 17.94
CA PHE A 386 -2.74 -5.74 18.45
C PHE A 386 -1.41 -4.98 18.53
N GLN A 387 -1.30 -3.79 17.93
CA GLN A 387 -0.07 -2.99 17.97
C GLN A 387 -0.27 -1.53 18.42
N ASN A 388 -1.50 -1.10 18.70
CA ASN A 388 -1.84 0.29 18.95
C ASN A 388 -1.29 1.19 17.84
N LEU A 389 -1.60 0.82 16.59
CA LEU A 389 -1.16 1.56 15.42
C LEU A 389 -1.71 2.99 15.48
N THR A 390 -0.84 3.96 15.24
CA THR A 390 -1.18 5.38 15.05
C THR A 390 -0.93 5.79 13.61
N TYR A 391 -1.60 6.84 13.16
CA TYR A 391 -1.27 7.52 11.91
C TYR A 391 -0.04 8.39 12.12
N ASN A 392 1.06 7.99 11.48
CA ASN A 392 2.35 8.66 11.54
C ASN A 392 3.09 8.51 10.22
N PHE A 393 4.24 9.17 10.06
CA PHE A 393 5.01 9.16 8.80
C PHE A 393 5.63 7.80 8.44
N VAL A 394 5.66 6.83 9.35
CA VAL A 394 6.19 5.48 9.12
C VAL A 394 5.08 4.51 8.73
N ALA A 395 4.00 4.49 9.50
CA ALA A 395 2.82 3.66 9.29
C ALA A 395 1.99 4.14 8.10
N GLY A 396 1.83 5.46 7.94
CA GLY A 396 1.06 6.06 6.84
C GLY A 396 1.47 5.52 5.48
N PRO A 397 2.77 5.49 5.15
CA PRO A 397 3.21 4.92 3.90
C PRO A 397 2.90 3.44 3.71
N TRP A 398 3.04 2.66 4.78
CA TRP A 398 2.73 1.24 4.74
C TRP A 398 1.25 0.97 4.47
N LEU A 399 0.37 1.84 4.95
CA LEU A 399 -1.08 1.74 4.74
C LEU A 399 -1.51 1.94 3.28
N TYR A 400 -0.69 2.55 2.41
CA TYR A 400 -0.97 2.56 0.97
C TYR A 400 -0.32 1.40 0.21
N LEU A 401 0.83 0.90 0.68
CA LEU A 401 1.54 -0.22 0.05
C LEU A 401 0.76 -1.53 0.15
N VAL A 402 0.22 -1.80 1.33
CA VAL A 402 -0.47 -3.05 1.64
C VAL A 402 -1.71 -3.27 0.75
N PRO A 403 -2.60 -2.28 0.57
CA PRO A 403 -3.69 -2.36 -0.38
C PRO A 403 -3.29 -2.77 -1.81
N ILE A 404 -2.18 -2.26 -2.32
CA ILE A 404 -1.72 -2.57 -3.69
C ILE A 404 -1.33 -4.04 -3.82
N LEU A 405 -0.77 -4.65 -2.77
CA LEU A 405 -0.53 -6.09 -2.73
C LEU A 405 -1.84 -6.88 -2.80
N TYR A 406 -2.94 -6.40 -2.19
CA TYR A 406 -4.25 -7.07 -2.33
C TYR A 406 -4.76 -7.05 -3.75
N VAL A 407 -4.57 -5.95 -4.47
CA VAL A 407 -4.97 -5.86 -5.87
C VAL A 407 -4.28 -6.95 -6.70
N ASP A 408 -2.97 -7.18 -6.51
CA ASP A 408 -2.23 -8.30 -7.14
C ASP A 408 -2.90 -9.64 -6.84
N THR A 409 -3.19 -9.90 -5.56
CA THR A 409 -3.80 -11.17 -5.11
C THR A 409 -5.19 -11.39 -5.73
N LEU A 410 -6.00 -10.34 -5.79
CA LEU A 410 -7.39 -10.40 -6.24
C LEU A 410 -7.47 -10.56 -7.76
N ILE A 411 -6.58 -9.90 -8.51
CA ILE A 411 -6.48 -10.10 -9.96
C ILE A 411 -6.19 -11.57 -10.27
N HIS A 412 -5.21 -12.17 -9.59
CA HIS A 412 -4.89 -13.59 -9.79
C HIS A 412 -6.05 -14.52 -9.41
N VAL A 413 -6.74 -14.24 -8.30
CA VAL A 413 -7.95 -14.96 -7.88
C VAL A 413 -9.05 -14.88 -8.94
N CYS A 414 -9.27 -13.71 -9.51
CA CYS A 414 -10.39 -13.49 -10.43
C CYS A 414 -10.11 -14.03 -11.84
N TYR A 415 -8.87 -13.98 -12.32
CA TYR A 415 -8.46 -14.71 -13.53
C TYR A 415 -8.46 -16.23 -13.31
N SER A 416 -8.20 -16.70 -12.09
CA SER A 416 -8.27 -18.12 -11.74
C SER A 416 -9.70 -18.66 -11.70
N ARG A 417 -10.71 -17.79 -11.71
CA ARG A 417 -12.13 -18.15 -11.59
C ARG A 417 -12.60 -19.07 -12.73
N THR A 418 -11.87 -19.12 -13.83
CA THR A 418 -12.23 -19.94 -14.98
C THR A 418 -11.89 -21.42 -14.85
N ASP A 419 -10.90 -21.88 -14.06
CA ASP A 419 -10.51 -23.33 -14.17
C ASP A 419 -9.83 -24.09 -13.01
N SER A 420 -9.65 -23.58 -11.77
CA SER A 420 -9.26 -24.53 -10.67
C SER A 420 -9.25 -23.96 -9.25
N LYS A 421 -9.84 -24.73 -8.31
CA LYS A 421 -9.78 -24.53 -6.85
C LYS A 421 -8.36 -24.66 -6.24
N TRP A 422 -7.39 -25.18 -7.00
CA TRP A 422 -6.01 -25.42 -6.52
C TRP A 422 -5.13 -24.16 -6.48
N LYS A 423 -5.51 -23.07 -7.16
CA LYS A 423 -4.67 -21.86 -7.24
C LYS A 423 -4.71 -21.03 -5.95
N TYR A 424 -5.80 -21.10 -5.20
CA TYR A 424 -6.05 -20.34 -3.97
C TYR A 424 -5.09 -20.68 -2.83
N ASN A 425 -4.85 -21.96 -2.57
CA ASN A 425 -3.92 -22.41 -1.52
C ASN A 425 -2.47 -21.98 -1.78
N ARG A 426 -2.11 -21.67 -3.03
CA ARG A 426 -0.76 -21.22 -3.38
C ARG A 426 -0.52 -19.74 -3.12
N VAL A 427 -1.53 -18.90 -3.30
CA VAL A 427 -1.47 -17.49 -2.88
C VAL A 427 -1.21 -17.43 -1.38
N ILE A 428 -1.96 -18.20 -0.60
CA ILE A 428 -1.79 -18.33 0.86
C ILE A 428 -0.40 -18.87 1.21
N LEU A 429 0.03 -19.95 0.55
CA LEU A 429 1.37 -20.52 0.78
C LEU A 429 2.48 -19.50 0.46
N SER A 430 2.32 -18.70 -0.60
CA SER A 430 3.28 -17.66 -0.96
C SER A 430 3.35 -16.54 0.07
N LEU A 431 2.21 -16.17 0.67
CA LEU A 431 2.14 -15.18 1.74
C LEU A 431 2.76 -15.73 3.03
N LEU A 432 2.50 -16.99 3.37
CA LEU A 432 3.14 -17.68 4.50
C LEU A 432 4.65 -17.80 4.34
N ILE A 433 5.13 -18.14 3.14
CA ILE A 433 6.56 -18.18 2.84
C ILE A 433 7.16 -16.76 2.94
N SER A 434 6.49 -15.74 2.43
CA SER A 434 6.94 -14.35 2.56
C SER A 434 6.98 -13.91 4.03
N ALA A 435 5.98 -14.27 4.84
CA ALA A 435 5.97 -14.02 6.28
C ALA A 435 7.12 -14.73 6.99
N PHE A 436 7.38 -15.99 6.64
CA PHE A 436 8.48 -16.78 7.18
C PHE A 436 9.85 -16.20 6.83
N VAL A 437 10.07 -15.81 5.56
CA VAL A 437 11.31 -15.17 5.12
C VAL A 437 11.55 -13.86 5.87
N LEU A 438 10.51 -13.03 6.04
CA LEU A 438 10.64 -11.79 6.79
C LEU A 438 10.89 -12.03 8.28
N TYR A 439 10.31 -13.07 8.86
CA TYR A 439 10.59 -13.47 10.24
C TYR A 439 12.03 -13.96 10.45
N LEU A 440 12.66 -14.53 9.42
CA LEU A 440 14.07 -14.95 9.46
C LEU A 440 15.07 -13.80 9.44
N PHE A 441 14.67 -12.59 9.03
CA PHE A 441 15.52 -11.41 9.07
C PHE A 441 15.18 -10.57 10.31
N PRO A 442 15.95 -10.66 11.41
CA PRO A 442 15.69 -9.91 12.63
C PRO A 442 16.09 -8.44 12.45
N ILE A 443 15.33 -7.68 11.65
CA ILE A 443 15.48 -6.23 11.59
C ILE A 443 14.61 -5.66 12.72
N GLU A 444 15.25 -5.11 13.75
CA GLU A 444 14.56 -4.65 14.96
C GLU A 444 13.81 -3.32 14.81
N THR A 445 13.77 -2.74 13.60
CA THR A 445 13.10 -1.44 13.39
C THR A 445 11.58 -1.57 13.52
N TYR A 446 10.95 -0.57 14.13
CA TYR A 446 9.49 -0.53 14.31
C TYR A 446 8.73 -0.62 12.97
N ALA A 447 9.22 0.07 11.94
CA ALA A 447 8.69 -0.01 10.58
C ALA A 447 8.67 -1.47 10.09
N PHE A 448 9.77 -2.20 10.28
CA PHE A 448 9.87 -3.59 9.86
C PHE A 448 8.96 -4.52 10.68
N GLN A 449 8.78 -4.25 11.98
CA GLN A 449 7.84 -5.00 12.81
C GLN A 449 6.38 -4.81 12.34
N ILE A 450 5.97 -3.57 12.03
CA ILE A 450 4.66 -3.29 11.44
C ILE A 450 4.50 -4.05 10.12
N ILE A 451 5.51 -3.98 9.25
CA ILE A 451 5.52 -4.69 7.96
C ILE A 451 5.33 -6.19 8.18
N CYS A 452 6.15 -6.83 9.01
CA CYS A 452 6.08 -8.26 9.28
C CYS A 452 4.72 -8.68 9.84
N ARG A 453 4.23 -7.99 10.86
CA ARG A 453 2.95 -8.35 11.49
C ARG A 453 1.76 -8.09 10.57
N SER A 454 1.79 -7.00 9.80
CA SER A 454 0.75 -6.73 8.80
C SER A 454 0.67 -7.84 7.76
N ILE A 455 1.81 -8.40 7.33
CA ILE A 455 1.85 -9.51 6.35
C ILE A 455 1.30 -10.79 6.97
N ILE A 456 1.55 -11.04 8.26
CA ILE A 456 0.94 -12.17 9.00
C ILE A 456 -0.58 -11.99 9.07
N TYR A 457 -1.07 -10.83 9.50
CA TYR A 457 -2.51 -10.56 9.58
C TYR A 457 -3.16 -10.65 8.20
N GLN A 458 -2.53 -10.09 7.18
CA GLN A 458 -2.92 -10.23 5.78
C GLN A 458 -3.02 -11.70 5.38
N SER A 459 -2.03 -12.53 5.71
CA SER A 459 -2.05 -13.95 5.36
C SER A 459 -3.25 -14.67 5.96
N ILE A 460 -3.57 -14.37 7.23
CA ILE A 460 -4.70 -14.94 7.96
C ILE A 460 -6.03 -14.45 7.36
N ILE A 461 -6.19 -13.14 7.14
CA ILE A 461 -7.42 -12.56 6.61
C ILE A 461 -7.64 -13.02 5.17
N CYS A 462 -6.60 -13.04 4.33
CA CYS A 462 -6.64 -13.61 2.98
C CYS A 462 -7.05 -15.09 3.02
N PHE A 463 -6.50 -15.88 3.94
CA PHE A 463 -6.88 -17.29 4.10
C PHE A 463 -8.37 -17.44 4.39
N VAL A 464 -8.92 -16.64 5.31
CA VAL A 464 -10.33 -16.68 5.69
C VAL A 464 -11.22 -16.24 4.52
N LEU A 465 -10.90 -15.10 3.90
CA LEU A 465 -11.69 -14.56 2.79
C LEU A 465 -11.72 -15.50 1.59
N ILE A 466 -10.56 -16.04 1.20
CA ILE A 466 -10.44 -16.87 0.02
C ILE A 466 -11.11 -18.24 0.22
N ASN A 467 -10.92 -18.89 1.38
CA ASN A 467 -11.40 -20.25 1.59
C ASN A 467 -12.85 -20.35 2.04
N PHE A 468 -13.36 -19.34 2.76
CA PHE A 468 -14.70 -19.41 3.36
C PHE A 468 -15.68 -18.43 2.73
N ILE A 469 -15.25 -17.18 2.51
CA ILE A 469 -16.17 -16.10 2.14
C ILE A 469 -16.42 -16.07 0.64
N LEU A 470 -15.37 -16.16 -0.18
CA LEU A 470 -15.49 -16.15 -1.64
C LEU A 470 -16.36 -17.32 -2.17
N PRO A 471 -16.20 -18.57 -1.69
CA PRO A 471 -17.07 -19.68 -2.12
C PRO A 471 -18.52 -19.53 -1.64
N SER A 472 -18.72 -19.01 -0.43
CA SER A 472 -20.06 -18.75 0.14
C SER A 472 -20.82 -17.71 -0.67
N TRP A 473 -20.14 -16.62 -1.02
CA TRP A 473 -20.70 -15.55 -1.84
C TRP A 473 -21.05 -16.05 -3.25
N PHE A 474 -20.16 -16.82 -3.86
CA PHE A 474 -20.40 -17.41 -5.18
C PHE A 474 -21.65 -18.30 -5.19
N TYR A 475 -21.82 -19.13 -4.16
CA TYR A 475 -22.99 -20.00 -4.02
C TYR A 475 -24.31 -19.22 -3.96
N LEU A 476 -24.37 -18.14 -3.16
CA LEU A 476 -25.56 -17.29 -3.05
C LEU A 476 -25.93 -16.64 -4.39
N PHE A 477 -24.94 -16.10 -5.11
CA PHE A 477 -25.19 -15.38 -6.34
C PHE A 477 -25.46 -16.28 -7.56
N GLN A 478 -24.96 -17.52 -7.56
CA GLN A 478 -25.30 -18.50 -8.59
C GLN A 478 -26.68 -19.10 -8.35
N SER A 479 -27.06 -19.37 -7.10
CA SER A 479 -28.40 -19.86 -6.76
C SER A 479 -29.50 -18.90 -7.19
N ASN A 480 -29.25 -17.58 -7.15
CA ASN A 480 -30.25 -16.58 -7.54
C ASN A 480 -30.49 -16.55 -9.06
N ASN A 481 -29.46 -16.77 -9.88
CA ASN A 481 -29.63 -16.83 -11.33
C ASN A 481 -30.37 -18.10 -11.75
N ASN A 482 -30.08 -19.26 -11.15
CA ASN A 482 -30.75 -20.51 -11.50
C ASN A 482 -32.23 -20.51 -11.09
N ASN A 483 -32.57 -19.91 -9.94
CA ASN A 483 -33.98 -19.78 -9.54
C ASN A 483 -34.78 -18.84 -10.45
N ASN A 484 -34.15 -17.79 -10.99
CA ASN A 484 -34.82 -16.89 -11.94
C ASN A 484 -35.05 -17.53 -13.32
N ASN A 485 -34.15 -18.42 -13.77
CA ASN A 485 -34.35 -19.14 -15.03
C ASN A 485 -35.44 -20.22 -14.89
N ASN A 486 -35.43 -21.01 -13.81
CA ASN A 486 -36.46 -22.04 -13.61
C ASN A 486 -37.88 -21.46 -13.47
N ASN A 487 -38.03 -20.26 -12.87
CA ASN A 487 -39.34 -19.59 -12.78
C ASN A 487 -39.83 -19.00 -14.12
N ASN A 488 -38.96 -18.85 -15.11
CA ASN A 488 -39.34 -18.40 -16.45
C ASN A 488 -39.68 -19.58 -17.38
N ASP A 489 -39.11 -20.76 -17.14
CA ASP A 489 -39.39 -21.96 -17.94
C ASP A 489 -40.77 -22.57 -17.60
N ASP A 490 -41.23 -22.48 -16.35
CA ASP A 490 -42.56 -22.98 -15.93
C ASP A 490 -43.76 -22.15 -16.48
N ASN A 491 -43.51 -21.06 -17.21
CA ASN A 491 -44.55 -20.24 -17.85
C ASN A 491 -44.60 -20.34 -19.40
N ASN A 492 -43.74 -21.16 -20.02
CA ASN A 492 -43.63 -21.22 -21.49
C ASN A 492 -43.89 -22.61 -22.11
N ASP A 493 -44.49 -23.53 -21.37
CA ASP A 493 -44.82 -24.89 -21.83
C ASP A 493 -46.01 -24.98 -22.82
N ASN A 494 -46.25 -23.95 -23.62
CA ASN A 494 -47.15 -24.02 -24.78
C ASN A 494 -46.63 -23.12 -25.92
N ASN A 495 -45.62 -23.58 -26.68
CA ASN A 495 -45.57 -23.50 -28.15
C ASN A 495 -44.23 -23.99 -28.72
N SER A 496 -44.31 -25.13 -29.42
CA SER A 496 -43.66 -25.49 -30.69
C SER A 496 -42.19 -25.11 -30.99
N GLU A 497 -41.39 -26.16 -31.14
CA GLU A 497 -40.52 -26.52 -32.28
C GLU A 497 -39.54 -25.48 -32.90
N ASP A 498 -38.28 -25.95 -32.96
CA ASP A 498 -37.20 -25.55 -33.86
C ASP A 498 -36.73 -24.09 -33.85
N GLN A 499 -35.73 -23.81 -33.00
CA GLN A 499 -34.67 -22.85 -33.35
C GLN A 499 -33.31 -23.23 -32.74
N ILE A 500 -32.35 -23.41 -33.65
CA ILE A 500 -30.93 -23.69 -33.40
C ILE A 500 -30.27 -22.38 -32.94
N ASP A 501 -29.92 -22.29 -31.66
CA ASP A 501 -29.12 -21.18 -31.14
C ASP A 501 -27.63 -21.37 -31.45
N THR A 502 -27.15 -20.53 -32.36
CA THR A 502 -25.73 -20.31 -32.63
C THR A 502 -25.12 -19.46 -31.52
N VAL A 503 -24.40 -20.11 -30.60
CA VAL A 503 -23.53 -19.42 -29.64
C VAL A 503 -22.36 -18.81 -30.41
N VAL A 504 -22.41 -17.49 -30.63
CA VAL A 504 -21.30 -16.69 -31.14
C VAL A 504 -20.20 -16.64 -30.08
N SER A 505 -19.24 -17.55 -30.20
CA SER A 505 -17.90 -17.37 -29.63
C SER A 505 -17.20 -16.22 -30.37
N PRO A 506 -16.65 -15.19 -29.71
CA PRO A 506 -15.80 -14.22 -30.37
C PRO A 506 -14.49 -14.92 -30.74
N THR A 507 -14.49 -15.55 -31.90
CA THR A 507 -13.29 -16.11 -32.52
C THR A 507 -12.52 -14.93 -33.09
N MET A 508 -11.47 -14.49 -32.39
CA MET A 508 -10.46 -13.62 -32.98
C MET A 508 -9.71 -14.45 -34.03
N THR A 509 -10.20 -14.42 -35.27
CA THR A 509 -9.51 -15.00 -36.43
C THR A 509 -8.22 -14.22 -36.65
N ILE A 510 -7.11 -14.73 -36.12
CA ILE A 510 -5.79 -14.45 -36.67
C ILE A 510 -5.75 -15.16 -38.01
N VAL A 511 -5.86 -14.38 -39.10
CA VAL A 511 -5.57 -14.86 -40.46
C VAL A 511 -4.07 -15.18 -40.49
N VAL A 512 -3.73 -16.45 -40.32
CA VAL A 512 -2.40 -16.95 -40.70
C VAL A 512 -2.41 -17.05 -42.21
N SER A 513 -1.92 -16.01 -42.88
CA SER A 513 -1.62 -16.06 -44.30
C SER A 513 -0.42 -17.00 -44.51
N ASN A 514 -0.69 -18.21 -44.98
CA ASN A 514 0.31 -19.07 -45.60
C ASN A 514 0.72 -18.48 -46.94
N ASN A 515 1.58 -17.47 -46.92
CA ASN A 515 2.32 -17.04 -48.10
C ASN A 515 3.79 -17.38 -47.91
N SER A 516 4.21 -18.41 -48.65
CA SER A 516 5.61 -18.74 -48.87
C SER A 516 6.32 -17.58 -49.55
N LEU A 517 7.07 -16.78 -48.80
CA LEU A 517 8.03 -15.83 -49.35
C LEU A 517 9.33 -16.58 -49.68
N LYS A 518 9.40 -17.12 -50.90
CA LYS A 518 10.65 -17.20 -51.64
C LYS A 518 11.01 -15.79 -52.11
N SER A 519 11.94 -15.14 -51.43
CA SER A 519 12.79 -14.13 -52.08
C SER A 519 14.14 -14.14 -51.40
N GLY A 520 15.15 -14.61 -52.15
CA GLY A 520 16.54 -14.48 -51.76
C GLY A 520 16.93 -13.01 -51.69
N MET A 521 17.70 -12.68 -50.67
CA MET A 521 18.61 -11.54 -50.69
C MET A 521 19.88 -12.03 -50.01
N GLU A 522 20.86 -12.41 -50.84
CA GLU A 522 22.23 -12.65 -50.41
C GLU A 522 22.77 -11.34 -49.83
N ILE A 523 23.10 -11.34 -48.54
CA ILE A 523 23.95 -10.33 -47.93
C ILE A 523 25.36 -10.91 -47.93
N ASN A 524 26.17 -10.48 -48.90
CA ASN A 524 27.61 -10.69 -48.90
C ASN A 524 28.23 -9.90 -47.74
N ASN A 525 28.57 -10.61 -46.66
CA ASN A 525 29.51 -10.10 -45.68
C ASN A 525 30.91 -10.62 -46.01
N HIS A 526 31.66 -9.80 -46.75
CA HIS A 526 33.12 -9.84 -46.76
C HIS A 526 33.59 -9.36 -45.39
N ILE A 527 34.15 -10.26 -44.58
CA ILE A 527 34.98 -9.89 -43.44
C ILE A 527 36.35 -10.53 -43.69
N ASP A 528 37.31 -9.66 -43.98
CA ASP A 528 38.72 -9.98 -44.06
C ASP A 528 39.22 -10.49 -42.70
N GLU A 529 39.70 -11.73 -42.67
CA GLU A 529 40.50 -12.27 -41.58
C GLU A 529 41.93 -11.71 -41.67
N SER A 530 42.26 -10.73 -40.82
CA SER A 530 43.64 -10.38 -40.55
C SER A 530 44.22 -11.33 -39.49
N ASN A 531 45.03 -12.28 -39.98
CA ASN A 531 45.90 -13.12 -39.18
C ASN A 531 46.91 -12.26 -38.39
N ILE A 532 46.71 -12.13 -37.08
CA ILE A 532 47.79 -11.72 -36.16
C ILE A 532 48.34 -12.99 -35.51
N ASN A 533 49.52 -13.35 -35.96
CA ASN A 533 50.34 -14.46 -35.49
C ASN A 533 51.02 -14.04 -34.18
N ILE A 534 50.54 -14.55 -33.04
CA ILE A 534 51.21 -14.39 -31.75
C ILE A 534 52.06 -15.65 -31.53
N ASN A 535 53.29 -15.59 -32.03
CA ASN A 535 54.39 -16.42 -31.60
C ASN A 535 55.60 -15.50 -31.47
N ASP A 536 55.77 -14.91 -30.29
CA ASP A 536 57.09 -14.58 -29.77
C ASP A 536 57.08 -14.67 -28.24
N PRO A 537 58.08 -15.32 -27.62
CA PRO A 537 58.18 -15.50 -26.18
C PRO A 537 59.04 -14.43 -25.48
N ILE A 538 58.74 -14.28 -24.17
CA ILE A 538 59.36 -13.50 -23.09
C ILE A 538 58.77 -12.09 -22.89
#